data_AF-A0A8R1TRZ5-F1
#
_entry.id   AF-A0A8R1TRZ5-F1
#
_cell.length_a   1.000
_cell.length_b   1.000
_cell.length_c   1.000
_cell.angle_alpha   90.00
_cell.angle_beta   90.00
_cell.angle_gamma   90.00
#
_symmetry.space_group_name_H-M   'P 1'
#
loop_
_entity.id
_entity.type
_entity.pdbx_description
1 polymer ?
#
loop_
_entity_poly.entity_id
_entity_poly.type
_entity_poly.pdbx_seq_one_letter_code
_entity_poly.pdbx_strand_id
1 'polypeptide(L)'
;MAKMIANYATELMILILFVMICPSLSSYCEDWDPEDYPCFVLKLSQNAMEEFCELYEMETEVPKNQFYDMLRKWAEKYSVQAETNRFIAEEMDYDEKYFKVLMERLRAIIGSTEVKKVLEQALKLQKCMYLSPTDIQDIIDILVKNLPIDKQNEATLLWNLLCPTNIYSKCYSHF
;
A
#
# COMPACT_ATOMS: atom_id res chain seq x y z
N MET A 1 53.86 4.75 15.28
CA MET A 1 52.58 5.42 15.59
C MET A 1 51.89 5.94 14.33
N ALA A 2 52.55 6.76 13.49
CA ALA A 2 51.96 7.31 12.25
C ALA A 2 51.40 6.24 11.27
N LYS A 3 52.10 5.12 11.05
CA LYS A 3 51.63 4.04 10.16
C LYS A 3 50.35 3.35 10.66
N MET A 4 50.16 3.27 11.98
CA MET A 4 48.96 2.68 12.57
C MET A 4 47.76 3.64 12.43
N ILE A 5 47.98 4.95 12.63
CA ILE A 5 46.96 5.99 12.42
C ILE A 5 46.52 6.04 10.95
N ALA A 6 47.46 5.93 10.01
CA ALA A 6 47.14 5.91 8.58
C ALA A 6 46.21 4.75 8.19
N ASN A 7 46.46 3.55 8.73
CA ASN A 7 45.60 2.39 8.46
C ASN A 7 44.17 2.61 8.97
N TYR A 8 44.01 3.13 10.20
CA TYR A 8 42.67 3.43 10.74
C TYR A 8 41.94 4.50 9.94
N ALA A 9 42.65 5.52 9.44
CA ALA A 9 42.04 6.55 8.60
C ALA A 9 41.57 5.97 7.25
N THR A 10 42.37 5.10 6.62
CA THR A 10 41.97 4.43 5.37
C THR A 10 40.80 3.47 5.59
N GLU A 11 40.81 2.66 6.64
CA GLU A 11 39.70 1.76 6.98
C GLU A 11 38.42 2.53 7.28
N LEU A 12 38.50 3.63 8.04
CA LEU A 12 37.36 4.50 8.32
C LEU A 12 36.81 5.15 7.04
N MET A 13 37.69 5.61 6.14
CA MET A 13 37.26 6.17 4.84
C MET A 13 36.59 5.11 3.97
N ILE A 14 37.11 3.87 3.94
CA ILE A 14 36.47 2.76 3.22
C ILE A 14 35.09 2.45 3.81
N LEU A 15 34.97 2.40 5.14
CA LEU A 15 33.69 2.20 5.81
C LEU A 15 32.70 3.33 5.54
N ILE A 16 33.15 4.59 5.56
CA ILE A 16 32.31 5.74 5.22
C ILE A 16 31.85 5.65 3.76
N LEU A 17 32.75 5.32 2.83
CA LEU A 17 32.40 5.12 1.42
C LEU A 17 31.41 3.96 1.26
N PHE A 18 31.63 2.84 1.93
CA PHE A 18 30.73 1.70 1.89
C PHE A 18 29.35 2.05 2.45
N VAL A 19 29.28 2.75 3.59
CA VAL A 19 28.01 3.21 4.19
C VAL A 19 27.32 4.25 3.31
N MET A 20 28.05 5.09 2.58
CA MET A 20 27.45 6.05 1.65
C MET A 20 26.98 5.40 0.35
N ILE A 21 27.70 4.39 -0.14
CA ILE A 21 27.44 3.75 -1.44
C ILE A 21 26.42 2.60 -1.31
N CYS A 22 26.43 1.83 -0.22
CA CYS A 22 25.56 0.67 -0.05
C CYS A 22 24.07 0.99 -0.14
N PRO A 23 23.54 2.04 0.53
CA PRO A 23 22.14 2.45 0.34
C PRO A 23 21.83 2.88 -1.09
N SER A 24 22.84 3.33 -1.85
CA SER A 24 22.70 3.67 -3.28
C SER A 24 22.76 2.45 -4.20
N LEU A 25 23.21 1.30 -3.68
CA LEU A 25 23.31 0.04 -4.42
C LEU A 25 22.11 -0.87 -4.18
N SER A 26 21.33 -0.66 -3.11
CA SER A 26 20.08 -1.37 -2.90
C SER A 26 19.07 -0.94 -3.96
N SER A 27 18.51 -1.92 -4.66
CA SER A 27 17.43 -1.73 -5.61
C SER A 27 16.13 -1.57 -4.84
N TYR A 28 15.28 -0.60 -5.21
CA TYR A 28 13.92 -0.50 -4.66
C TYR A 28 13.05 -1.69 -5.10
N CYS A 29 13.46 -2.36 -6.17
CA CYS A 29 12.75 -3.47 -6.77
C CYS A 29 13.21 -4.85 -6.26
N GLU A 30 14.18 -4.93 -5.33
CA GLU A 30 14.78 -6.19 -4.87
C GLU A 30 13.75 -7.13 -4.24
N ASP A 31 12.73 -6.59 -3.58
CA ASP A 31 11.70 -7.33 -2.86
C ASP A 31 10.46 -7.71 -3.69
N TRP A 32 10.41 -7.29 -4.95
CA TRP A 32 9.25 -7.49 -5.82
C TRP A 32 9.43 -8.72 -6.71
N ASP A 33 8.47 -9.64 -6.71
CA ASP A 33 8.44 -10.71 -7.68
C ASP A 33 8.07 -10.14 -9.06
N PRO A 34 8.71 -10.57 -10.17
CA PRO A 34 8.27 -10.24 -11.53
C PRO A 34 6.75 -10.36 -11.77
N GLU A 35 6.07 -11.28 -11.09
CA GLU A 35 4.61 -11.46 -11.20
C GLU A 35 3.79 -10.33 -10.57
N ASP A 36 4.37 -9.56 -9.65
CA ASP A 36 3.71 -8.45 -8.96
C ASP A 36 3.75 -7.15 -9.79
N TYR A 37 4.56 -7.10 -10.84
CA TYR A 37 4.66 -5.93 -11.70
C TYR A 37 3.54 -5.86 -12.74
N PRO A 38 2.99 -4.66 -13.00
CA PRO A 38 2.23 -4.45 -14.21
C PRO A 38 3.09 -4.77 -15.44
N CYS A 39 2.58 -5.60 -16.37
CA CYS A 39 3.34 -6.10 -17.51
C CYS A 39 3.99 -5.03 -18.39
N PHE A 40 3.52 -3.78 -18.36
CA PHE A 40 4.11 -2.67 -19.11
C PHE A 40 5.37 -2.11 -18.43
N VAL A 41 5.48 -2.21 -17.11
CA VAL A 41 6.66 -1.80 -16.33
C VAL A 41 7.85 -2.70 -16.66
N LEU A 42 7.62 -4.01 -16.75
CA LEU A 42 8.64 -5.02 -17.10
C LEU A 42 9.29 -4.82 -18.49
N LYS A 43 8.69 -3.99 -19.35
CA LYS A 43 9.21 -3.69 -20.70
C LYS A 43 10.11 -2.46 -20.72
N LEU A 44 10.25 -1.76 -19.59
CA LEU A 44 11.02 -0.54 -19.49
C LEU A 44 12.49 -0.83 -19.13
N SER A 45 13.31 0.21 -19.20
CA SER A 45 14.69 0.14 -18.71
C SER A 45 14.73 -0.07 -17.20
N GLN A 46 15.81 -0.68 -16.68
CA GLN A 46 16.02 -0.85 -15.23
C GLN A 46 15.74 0.44 -14.44
N ASN A 47 16.29 1.58 -14.86
CA ASN A 47 16.07 2.86 -14.17
C ASN A 47 14.58 3.25 -14.05
N ALA A 48 13.78 2.94 -15.08
CA ALA A 48 12.35 3.24 -15.06
C ALA A 48 11.59 2.31 -14.13
N MET A 49 12.01 1.04 -14.03
CA MET A 49 11.48 0.08 -13.06
C MET A 49 11.86 0.49 -11.63
N GLU A 50 13.11 0.87 -11.37
CA GLU A 50 13.55 1.37 -10.06
C GLU A 50 12.74 2.58 -9.60
N GLU A 51 12.55 3.57 -10.47
CA GLU A 51 11.73 4.73 -10.14
C GLU A 51 10.25 4.35 -9.93
N PHE A 52 9.75 3.31 -10.60
CA PHE A 52 8.40 2.80 -10.34
C PHE A 52 8.32 2.17 -8.94
N CYS A 53 9.29 1.33 -8.56
CA CYS A 53 9.34 0.74 -7.21
C CYS A 53 9.48 1.82 -6.13
N GLU A 54 10.34 2.83 -6.35
CA GLU A 54 10.48 3.97 -5.45
C GLU A 54 9.15 4.72 -5.24
N LEU A 55 8.33 4.87 -6.30
CA LEU A 55 7.00 5.46 -6.16
C LEU A 55 6.09 4.61 -5.27
N TYR A 56 6.10 3.28 -5.43
CA TYR A 56 5.26 2.38 -4.65
C TYR A 56 5.66 2.29 -3.19
N GLU A 57 6.95 2.45 -2.85
CA GLU A 57 7.39 2.59 -1.46
C GLU A 57 6.73 3.79 -0.75
N MET A 58 6.32 4.82 -1.50
CA MET A 58 5.62 5.99 -0.96
C MET A 58 4.10 5.83 -0.92
N GLU A 59 3.52 4.79 -1.54
CA GLU A 59 2.08 4.64 -1.75
C GLU A 59 1.28 4.73 -0.43
N THR A 60 1.82 4.15 0.64
CA THR A 60 1.18 4.12 1.96
C THR A 60 1.20 5.46 2.68
N GLU A 61 2.16 6.32 2.35
CA GLU A 61 2.46 7.57 3.06
C GLU A 61 1.87 8.81 2.37
N VAL A 62 1.57 8.73 1.08
CA VAL A 62 0.99 9.86 0.34
C VAL A 62 -0.51 9.67 0.09
N PRO A 63 -1.29 10.75 -0.03
CA PRO A 63 -2.68 10.67 -0.48
C PRO A 63 -2.81 9.96 -1.84
N LYS A 64 -3.82 9.09 -1.99
CA LYS A 64 -4.03 8.30 -3.22
C LYS A 64 -4.06 9.15 -4.50
N ASN A 65 -4.71 10.32 -4.46
CA ASN A 65 -4.74 11.22 -5.62
C ASN A 65 -3.35 11.72 -6.01
N GLN A 66 -2.52 12.06 -5.02
CA GLN A 66 -1.16 12.51 -5.21
C GLN A 66 -0.27 11.38 -5.73
N PHE A 67 -0.43 10.15 -5.21
CA PHE A 67 0.24 8.97 -5.74
C PHE A 67 -0.05 8.78 -7.24
N TYR A 68 -1.32 8.81 -7.64
CA TYR A 68 -1.69 8.68 -9.06
C TYR A 68 -1.14 9.82 -9.92
N ASP A 69 -1.03 11.03 -9.39
CA ASP A 69 -0.39 12.14 -10.10
C ASP A 69 1.13 11.94 -10.25
N MET A 70 1.79 11.34 -9.27
CA MET A 70 3.20 10.96 -9.35
C MET A 70 3.41 9.86 -10.41
N LEU A 71 2.56 8.83 -10.42
CA LEU A 71 2.57 7.80 -11.47
C LEU A 71 2.36 8.39 -12.87
N ARG A 72 1.46 9.37 -13.04
CA ARG A 72 1.25 10.04 -14.34
C ARG A 72 2.49 10.81 -14.80
N LYS A 73 3.19 11.50 -13.90
CA LYS A 73 4.43 12.23 -14.21
C LYS A 73 5.56 11.26 -14.59
N TRP A 74 5.69 10.16 -13.86
CA TRP A 74 6.61 9.08 -14.22
C TRP A 74 6.27 8.48 -15.60
N ALA A 75 4.99 8.25 -15.86
CA ALA A 75 4.54 7.72 -17.15
C ALA A 75 4.80 8.69 -18.31
N GLU A 76 4.73 10.00 -18.06
CA GLU A 76 5.11 11.02 -19.02
C GLU A 76 6.60 10.96 -19.34
N LYS A 77 7.45 10.86 -18.31
CA LYS A 77 8.91 10.73 -18.46
C LYS A 77 9.31 9.52 -19.30
N TYR A 78 8.61 8.40 -19.16
CA TYR A 78 8.93 7.14 -19.85
C TYR A 78 8.02 6.80 -21.03
N SER A 79 7.14 7.73 -21.44
CA SER A 79 6.21 7.56 -22.57
C SER A 79 5.30 6.32 -22.48
N VAL A 80 4.79 6.02 -21.29
CA VAL A 80 3.85 4.92 -20.99
C VAL A 80 2.51 5.42 -20.41
N GLN A 81 2.09 6.62 -20.82
CA GLN A 81 0.91 7.28 -20.27
C GLN A 81 -0.38 6.49 -20.52
N ALA A 82 -0.51 5.85 -21.69
CA ALA A 82 -1.72 5.11 -22.04
C ALA A 82 -1.89 3.87 -21.15
N GLU A 83 -0.83 3.08 -21.01
CA GLU A 83 -0.78 1.90 -20.15
C GLU A 83 -0.99 2.27 -18.69
N THR A 84 -0.34 3.35 -18.22
CA THR A 84 -0.45 3.81 -16.84
C THR A 84 -1.86 4.33 -16.52
N ASN A 85 -2.47 5.10 -17.42
CA ASN A 85 -3.85 5.57 -17.22
C ASN A 85 -4.86 4.41 -17.21
N ARG A 86 -4.64 3.38 -18.05
CA ARG A 86 -5.46 2.16 -18.00
C ARG A 86 -5.27 1.43 -16.68
N PHE A 87 -4.04 1.26 -16.22
CA PHE A 87 -3.73 0.65 -14.94
C PHE A 87 -4.40 1.38 -13.76
N ILE A 88 -4.27 2.71 -13.69
CA ILE A 88 -4.95 3.52 -12.65
C ILE A 88 -6.47 3.35 -12.72
N ALA A 89 -7.07 3.29 -13.92
CA ALA A 89 -8.50 3.07 -14.07
C ALA A 89 -8.92 1.68 -13.56
N GLU A 90 -8.13 0.64 -13.84
CA GLU A 90 -8.36 -0.72 -13.36
C GLU A 90 -8.29 -0.80 -11.82
N GLU A 91 -7.31 -0.12 -11.20
CA GLU A 91 -7.20 -0.01 -9.75
C GLU A 91 -8.41 0.71 -9.13
N MET A 92 -8.84 1.83 -9.73
CA MET A 92 -10.03 2.56 -9.28
C MET A 92 -11.31 1.72 -9.40
N ASP A 93 -11.45 0.96 -10.48
CA ASP A 93 -12.57 0.04 -10.68
C ASP A 93 -12.54 -1.12 -9.68
N TYR A 94 -11.35 -1.63 -9.36
CA TYR A 94 -11.14 -2.62 -8.31
C TYR A 94 -11.59 -2.08 -6.95
N ASP A 95 -11.13 -0.90 -6.55
CA ASP A 95 -11.50 -0.24 -5.29
C ASP A 95 -13.04 -0.06 -5.17
N GLU A 96 -13.69 0.37 -6.25
CA GLU A 96 -15.13 0.54 -6.29
C GLU A 96 -15.88 -0.80 -6.16
N LYS A 97 -15.39 -1.84 -6.83
CA LYS A 97 -15.95 -3.20 -6.73
C LYS A 97 -15.75 -3.77 -5.33
N TYR A 98 -14.55 -3.61 -4.78
CA TYR A 98 -14.19 -4.02 -3.44
C TYR A 98 -15.15 -3.43 -2.41
N PHE A 99 -15.32 -2.10 -2.44
CA PHE A 99 -16.27 -1.40 -1.58
C PHE A 99 -17.70 -1.94 -1.69
N LYS A 100 -18.21 -2.13 -2.92
CA LYS A 100 -19.58 -2.64 -3.13
C LYS A 100 -19.77 -4.02 -2.52
N VAL A 101 -18.85 -4.94 -2.80
CA VAL A 101 -18.90 -6.32 -2.30
C VAL A 101 -18.87 -6.34 -0.76
N LEU A 102 -17.96 -5.59 -0.14
CA LEU A 102 -17.86 -5.56 1.32
C LEU A 102 -19.05 -4.89 1.98
N MET A 103 -19.60 -3.84 1.38
CA MET A 103 -20.83 -3.21 1.87
C MET A 103 -22.04 -4.14 1.79
N GLU A 104 -22.18 -4.90 0.71
CA GLU A 104 -23.23 -5.92 0.57
C GLU A 104 -23.10 -7.03 1.62
N ARG A 105 -21.88 -7.54 1.82
CA ARG A 105 -21.58 -8.53 2.87
C ARG A 105 -21.88 -7.97 4.25
N LEU A 106 -21.45 -6.74 4.55
CA LEU A 106 -21.72 -6.07 5.82
C LEU A 106 -23.21 -5.92 6.08
N ARG A 107 -24.00 -5.56 5.07
CA ARG A 107 -25.46 -5.46 5.19
C ARG A 107 -26.08 -6.82 5.52
N ALA A 108 -25.64 -7.88 4.87
CA ALA A 108 -26.17 -9.24 5.05
C ALA A 108 -25.81 -9.89 6.40
N ILE A 109 -24.68 -9.52 7.01
CA ILE A 109 -24.23 -10.12 8.27
C ILE A 109 -25.04 -9.61 9.47
N ILE A 110 -25.36 -10.53 10.39
CA ILE A 110 -25.95 -10.24 11.69
C ILE A 110 -24.86 -9.71 12.63
N GLY A 111 -25.10 -8.55 13.23
CA GLY A 111 -24.18 -7.91 14.16
C GLY A 111 -24.82 -6.68 14.77
N SER A 112 -24.20 -6.13 15.81
CA SER A 112 -24.68 -4.94 16.48
C SER A 112 -24.67 -3.72 15.55
N THR A 113 -25.68 -2.87 15.68
CA THR A 113 -25.82 -1.66 14.86
C THR A 113 -24.61 -0.73 14.99
N GLU A 114 -24.07 -0.61 16.20
CA GLU A 114 -22.89 0.21 16.49
C GLU A 114 -21.66 -0.28 15.74
N VAL A 115 -21.34 -1.58 15.82
CA VAL A 115 -20.19 -2.17 15.12
C VAL A 115 -20.36 -2.05 13.61
N LYS A 116 -21.55 -2.36 13.07
CA LYS A 116 -21.82 -2.21 11.63
C LYS A 116 -21.62 -0.77 11.16
N LYS A 117 -21.96 0.22 11.98
CA LYS A 117 -21.75 1.64 11.66
C LYS A 117 -20.27 2.03 11.66
N VAL A 118 -19.45 1.45 12.53
CA VAL A 118 -17.99 1.65 12.51
C VAL A 118 -17.38 1.02 11.25
N LEU A 119 -17.74 -0.24 10.94
CA LEU A 119 -17.25 -0.91 9.74
C LEU A 119 -17.69 -0.22 8.45
N GLU A 120 -18.92 0.30 8.38
CA GLU A 120 -19.38 1.10 7.24
C GLU A 120 -18.55 2.39 7.08
N GLN A 121 -18.20 3.06 8.17
CA GLN A 121 -17.34 4.24 8.12
C GLN A 121 -15.92 3.87 7.66
N ALA A 122 -15.35 2.77 8.17
CA ALA A 122 -14.05 2.27 7.74
C ALA A 122 -14.03 1.99 6.22
N LEU A 123 -15.04 1.30 5.70
CA LEU A 123 -15.17 1.03 4.26
C LEU A 123 -15.30 2.32 3.44
N LYS A 124 -16.01 3.34 3.94
CA LYS A 124 -16.11 4.64 3.27
C LYS A 124 -14.78 5.40 3.29
N LEU A 125 -14.00 5.31 4.37
CA LEU A 125 -12.69 5.94 4.50
C LEU A 125 -11.68 5.36 3.50
N GLN A 126 -11.73 4.05 3.24
CA GLN A 126 -10.84 3.39 2.25
C GLN A 126 -11.01 3.93 0.81
N LYS A 127 -12.16 4.56 0.50
CA LYS A 127 -12.41 5.24 -0.77
C LYS A 127 -11.89 6.68 -0.82
N CYS A 128 -11.38 7.22 0.29
CA CYS A 128 -10.93 8.60 0.33
C CYS A 128 -9.67 8.76 -0.53
N MET A 129 -9.77 9.59 -1.56
CA MET A 129 -8.63 9.88 -2.44
C MET A 129 -7.66 10.91 -1.84
N TYR A 130 -8.04 11.59 -0.77
CA TYR A 130 -7.32 12.73 -0.19
C TYR A 130 -6.61 12.41 1.12
N LEU A 131 -6.60 11.14 1.52
CA LEU A 131 -5.88 10.63 2.69
C LEU A 131 -4.91 9.55 2.24
N SER A 132 -3.80 9.42 2.94
CA SER A 132 -2.89 8.30 2.74
C SER A 132 -3.50 7.01 3.32
N PRO A 133 -3.09 5.83 2.85
CA PRO A 133 -3.42 4.57 3.50
C PRO A 133 -3.08 4.56 5.00
N THR A 134 -1.94 5.13 5.41
CA THR A 134 -1.58 5.28 6.83
C THR A 134 -2.59 6.14 7.59
N ASP A 135 -2.98 7.32 7.07
CA ASP A 135 -4.01 8.17 7.70
C ASP A 135 -5.35 7.45 7.84
N ILE A 136 -5.74 6.69 6.81
CA ILE A 136 -6.98 5.91 6.82
C ILE A 136 -6.93 4.86 7.93
N GLN A 137 -5.82 4.13 8.04
CA GLN A 137 -5.65 3.12 9.08
C GLN A 137 -5.71 3.73 10.48
N ASP A 138 -5.04 4.86 10.71
CA ASP A 138 -5.06 5.57 11.98
C ASP A 138 -6.48 6.00 12.40
N ILE A 139 -7.26 6.51 11.44
CA ILE A 139 -8.66 6.89 11.70
C ILE A 139 -9.50 5.64 12.01
N ILE A 140 -9.32 4.54 11.28
CA ILE A 140 -10.03 3.29 11.53
C ILE A 140 -9.69 2.76 12.93
N ASP A 141 -8.42 2.77 13.31
CA ASP A 141 -7.96 2.37 14.63
C ASP A 141 -8.62 3.19 15.74
N ILE A 142 -8.73 4.51 15.57
CA ILE A 142 -9.43 5.39 16.51
C ILE A 142 -10.92 5.03 16.59
N LEU A 143 -11.58 4.79 15.46
CA LEU A 143 -12.99 4.40 15.43
C LEU A 143 -13.23 3.09 16.18
N VAL A 144 -12.36 2.10 16.01
CA VAL A 144 -12.45 0.80 16.71
C VAL A 144 -12.11 0.96 18.20
N LYS A 145 -11.04 1.69 18.55
CA LYS A 145 -10.63 1.89 19.96
C LYS A 145 -11.69 2.61 20.81
N ASN A 146 -12.54 3.43 20.19
CA ASN A 146 -13.64 4.10 20.87
C ASN A 146 -14.84 3.19 21.20
N LEU A 147 -14.88 1.97 20.67
CA LEU A 147 -15.89 0.98 21.02
C LEU A 147 -15.57 0.32 22.38
N PRO A 148 -16.59 -0.14 23.14
CA PRO A 148 -16.38 -1.05 24.26
C PRO A 148 -15.62 -2.32 23.84
N ILE A 149 -14.89 -2.96 24.76
CA ILE A 149 -14.01 -4.11 24.46
C ILE A 149 -14.77 -5.27 23.79
N ASP A 150 -15.99 -5.59 24.24
CA ASP A 150 -16.82 -6.63 23.62
C ASP A 150 -17.19 -6.28 22.17
N LYS A 151 -17.38 -4.99 21.89
CA LYS A 151 -17.67 -4.46 20.55
C LYS A 151 -16.45 -4.38 19.66
N GLN A 152 -15.26 -4.17 20.21
CA GLN A 152 -13.99 -4.29 19.46
C GLN A 152 -13.80 -5.74 18.97
N ASN A 153 -14.00 -6.72 19.86
CA ASN A 153 -13.92 -8.13 19.49
C ASN A 153 -14.96 -8.50 18.43
N GLU A 154 -16.20 -8.01 18.59
CA GLU A 154 -17.24 -8.17 17.58
C GLU A 154 -16.82 -7.55 16.23
N ALA A 155 -16.25 -6.34 16.22
CA ALA A 155 -15.79 -5.67 15.00
C ALA A 155 -14.75 -6.52 14.24
N THR A 156 -13.78 -7.09 14.94
CA THR A 156 -12.78 -7.99 14.35
C THR A 156 -13.42 -9.24 13.76
N LEU A 157 -14.37 -9.86 14.47
CA LEU A 157 -15.09 -11.04 13.97
C LEU A 157 -15.90 -10.70 12.73
N LEU A 158 -16.66 -9.61 12.75
CA LEU A 158 -17.47 -9.18 11.61
C LEU A 158 -16.59 -8.82 10.41
N TRP A 159 -15.47 -8.12 10.62
CA TRP A 159 -14.50 -7.81 9.56
C TRP A 159 -13.98 -9.07 8.86
N ASN A 160 -13.61 -10.09 9.63
CA ASN A 160 -13.17 -11.36 9.07
C ASN A 160 -14.29 -12.07 8.28
N LEU A 161 -15.54 -11.97 8.74
CA LEU A 161 -16.71 -12.48 8.01
C LEU A 161 -17.02 -11.71 6.72
N LEU A 162 -16.47 -10.51 6.53
CA LEU A 162 -16.55 -9.82 5.24
C LEU A 162 -15.65 -10.45 4.18
N CYS A 163 -14.70 -11.32 4.55
CA CYS A 163 -13.69 -11.87 3.64
C CYS A 163 -13.02 -10.79 2.75
N PRO A 164 -12.37 -9.77 3.34
CA PRO A 164 -11.82 -8.64 2.58
C PRO A 164 -10.82 -9.09 1.50
N THR A 165 -10.03 -10.13 1.76
CA THR A 165 -9.01 -10.64 0.82
C THR A 165 -9.56 -11.39 -0.39
N ASN A 166 -10.87 -11.66 -0.46
CA ASN A 166 -11.47 -12.36 -1.59
C ASN A 166 -12.83 -11.76 -1.97
N ILE A 167 -12.81 -10.84 -2.94
CA ILE A 167 -14.03 -10.21 -3.46
C ILE A 167 -14.63 -10.95 -4.68
N TYR A 168 -13.95 -11.96 -5.21
CA TYR A 168 -14.38 -12.68 -6.42
C TYR A 168 -15.15 -13.96 -6.13
N SER A 169 -15.00 -14.53 -4.93
CA SER A 169 -15.69 -15.75 -4.52
C SER A 169 -16.77 -15.49 -3.47
N LYS A 170 -17.62 -16.49 -3.23
CA LYS A 170 -18.53 -16.48 -2.08
C LYS A 170 -17.69 -16.69 -0.82
N CYS A 171 -17.91 -15.84 0.18
CA CYS A 171 -17.30 -15.99 1.50
C CYS A 171 -17.90 -17.22 2.18
N TYR A 172 -17.16 -18.32 2.20
CA TYR A 172 -17.50 -19.47 3.03
C TYR A 172 -16.91 -19.20 4.42
N SER A 173 -17.71 -18.66 5.32
CA SER A 173 -17.29 -18.48 6.72
C SER A 173 -17.06 -19.87 7.33
N HIS A 174 -15.81 -20.26 7.53
CA HIS A 174 -15.45 -21.40 8.37
C HIS A 174 -15.54 -20.97 9.84
N PHE A 175 -16.74 -21.06 10.42
CA PHE A 175 -16.92 -21.10 11.88
C PHE A 175 -17.98 -22.14 12.21
#